data_AF-A0A1B6ETX3-F1
#
_entry.id   AF-A0A1B6ETX3-F1
#
_cell.length_a   1.000
_cell.length_b   1.000
_cell.length_c   1.000
_cell.angle_alpha   90.00
_cell.angle_beta   90.00
_cell.angle_gamma   90.00
#
_symmetry.space_group_name_H-M   'P 1'
#
loop_
_entity.id
_entity.type
_entity.pdbx_description
1 polymer ?
#
loop_
_entity_poly.entity_id
_entity_poly.type
_entity_poly.pdbx_seq_one_letter_code
_entity_poly.pdbx_strand_id
1 'polypeptide(L)'
;RAMGMHSPQLLKLVEDCPKGSETLVTRIIHILTDKSPPSGELVARVRELYQSRVSDVRFLIPVLNGLPKQEIIAALPKLIKLNPIVVKEVFNRLVGSHTEHSSPISPTDLLVALHTIDPNKCELKTVIKATSLCFAEKQAYTQEILAIVIQQLMEITPLPTLLMRTVIQSLSLYPRLIGFVMNVLQRLILKQVWKQKKVWEGFIKCCQRTKPQSFQVLLQLPAPQLADVLENSPDLRQPLHEHVLSFTDTQRAYIPQPVMDILMGAPTTQFEEFSVKQEPSSPPDLTIDIKEEPQEDVEPAPPGME
;
A
#
# COMPACT_ATOMS: atom_id res chain seq x y z
N ARG A 1 -32.80 12.93 -43.58
CA ARG A 1 -31.43 12.41 -43.70
C ARG A 1 -30.69 12.79 -42.42
N ALA A 2 -30.58 11.89 -41.44
CA ALA A 2 -29.88 12.17 -40.19
C ALA A 2 -28.48 11.57 -40.27
N MET A 3 -27.42 12.38 -40.13
CA MET A 3 -26.06 11.89 -39.92
C MET A 3 -25.94 11.43 -38.46
N GLY A 4 -26.48 10.25 -38.16
CA GLY A 4 -26.35 9.60 -36.85
C GLY A 4 -25.18 8.61 -36.81
N MET A 5 -24.88 8.07 -35.63
CA MET A 5 -23.82 7.07 -35.41
C MET A 5 -23.97 5.75 -36.19
N HIS A 6 -25.14 5.52 -36.80
CA HIS A 6 -25.43 4.38 -37.68
C HIS A 6 -25.30 4.72 -39.18
N SER A 7 -24.85 5.93 -39.53
CA SER A 7 -24.69 6.33 -40.93
C SER A 7 -23.55 5.51 -41.58
N PRO A 8 -23.81 4.79 -42.68
CA PRO A 8 -22.77 4.04 -43.38
C PRO A 8 -21.63 4.93 -43.88
N GLN A 9 -21.95 6.16 -44.30
CA GLN A 9 -20.95 7.14 -44.76
C GLN A 9 -20.02 7.57 -43.63
N LEU A 10 -20.57 7.76 -42.43
CA LEU A 10 -19.78 8.09 -41.25
C LEU A 10 -18.90 6.91 -40.82
N LEU A 11 -19.45 5.70 -40.76
CA LEU A 11 -18.67 4.51 -40.38
C LEU A 11 -17.51 4.29 -41.35
N LYS A 12 -17.76 4.48 -42.65
CA LYS A 12 -16.72 4.45 -43.68
C LYS A 12 -15.68 5.58 -43.51
N LEU A 13 -16.10 6.79 -43.14
CA LEU A 13 -15.18 7.89 -42.83
C LEU A 13 -14.27 7.56 -41.65
N VAL A 14 -14.79 6.87 -40.63
CA VAL A 14 -13.98 6.41 -39.47
C VAL A 14 -13.02 5.29 -39.90
N GLU A 15 -13.46 4.34 -40.71
CA GLU A 15 -12.62 3.25 -41.23
C GLU A 15 -11.47 3.76 -42.11
N ASP A 16 -11.80 4.58 -43.12
CA ASP A 16 -10.83 5.08 -44.09
C ASP A 16 -9.99 6.24 -43.54
N CYS A 17 -10.53 7.01 -42.59
CA CYS A 17 -9.98 8.18 -41.91
C CYS A 17 -8.82 8.86 -42.67
N PRO A 18 -9.07 9.84 -43.55
CA PRO A 18 -7.98 10.49 -44.30
C PRO A 18 -6.86 11.00 -43.40
N LYS A 19 -5.58 10.86 -43.81
CA LYS A 19 -4.43 11.34 -43.04
C LYS A 19 -4.59 12.84 -42.74
N GLY A 20 -4.43 13.24 -41.48
CA GLY A 20 -4.59 14.63 -41.03
C GLY A 20 -6.03 15.01 -40.65
N SER A 21 -7.01 14.13 -40.88
CA SER A 21 -8.42 14.37 -40.51
C SER A 21 -8.79 13.81 -39.11
N GLU A 22 -7.84 13.20 -38.40
CA GLU A 22 -8.07 12.45 -37.17
C GLU A 22 -8.75 13.32 -36.09
N THR A 23 -8.33 14.58 -35.97
CA THR A 23 -8.92 15.54 -35.02
C THR A 23 -10.39 15.84 -35.36
N LEU A 24 -10.70 16.02 -36.64
CA LEU A 24 -12.07 16.27 -37.11
C LEU A 24 -12.94 15.03 -36.88
N VAL A 25 -12.45 13.85 -37.25
CA VAL A 25 -13.15 12.58 -37.02
C VAL A 25 -13.41 12.37 -35.52
N THR A 26 -12.42 12.61 -34.67
CA THR A 26 -12.58 12.55 -33.20
C THR A 26 -13.69 13.48 -32.73
N ARG A 27 -13.72 14.71 -33.25
CA ARG A 27 -14.73 15.70 -32.87
C ARG A 27 -16.14 15.31 -33.32
N ILE A 28 -16.28 14.75 -34.52
CA ILE A 28 -17.56 14.23 -35.02
C ILE A 28 -18.05 13.09 -34.12
N ILE A 29 -17.19 12.11 -33.82
CA ILE A 29 -17.54 10.99 -32.93
C ILE A 29 -17.97 11.52 -31.56
N HIS A 30 -17.21 12.46 -30.99
CA HIS A 30 -17.53 13.07 -29.71
C HIS A 30 -18.92 13.74 -29.71
N ILE A 31 -19.27 14.50 -30.75
CA ILE A 31 -20.59 15.14 -30.86
C ILE A 31 -21.70 14.08 -30.94
N LEU A 32 -21.46 12.99 -31.66
CA LEU A 32 -22.44 11.92 -31.82
C LEU A 32 -22.64 11.09 -30.55
N THR A 33 -21.63 11.00 -29.70
CA THR A 33 -21.65 10.23 -28.45
C THR A 33 -21.75 11.09 -27.20
N ASP A 34 -22.07 12.37 -27.36
CA ASP A 34 -22.17 13.33 -26.25
C ASP A 34 -23.43 13.06 -25.41
N LYS A 35 -24.55 12.76 -26.08
CA LYS A 35 -25.88 12.60 -25.46
C LYS A 35 -26.42 11.18 -25.49
N SER A 36 -25.73 10.27 -26.18
CA SER A 36 -26.15 8.88 -26.33
C SER A 36 -24.93 7.96 -26.34
N PRO A 37 -25.08 6.71 -25.88
CA PRO A 37 -23.99 5.75 -25.91
C PRO A 37 -23.57 5.45 -27.35
N PRO A 38 -22.28 5.16 -27.60
CA PRO A 38 -21.82 4.78 -28.93
C PRO A 38 -22.43 3.44 -29.35
N SER A 39 -22.76 3.30 -30.64
CA SER A 39 -23.19 2.02 -31.22
C SER A 39 -22.02 1.02 -31.26
N GLY A 40 -22.32 -0.29 -31.18
CA GLY A 40 -21.30 -1.33 -31.22
C GLY A 40 -20.45 -1.30 -32.50
N GLU A 41 -21.05 -0.96 -33.65
CA GLU A 41 -20.33 -0.77 -34.91
C GLU A 41 -19.35 0.39 -34.86
N LEU A 42 -19.77 1.54 -34.32
CA LEU A 42 -18.90 2.70 -34.16
C LEU A 42 -17.73 2.39 -33.24
N VAL A 43 -18.00 1.71 -32.11
CA VAL A 43 -16.95 1.24 -31.19
C VAL A 43 -15.95 0.34 -31.90
N ALA A 44 -16.43 -0.63 -32.70
CA ALA A 44 -15.56 -1.56 -33.43
C ALA A 44 -14.64 -0.82 -34.42
N ARG A 45 -15.17 0.11 -35.22
CA ARG A 45 -14.38 0.89 -36.18
C ARG A 45 -13.35 1.80 -35.51
N VAL A 46 -13.74 2.46 -34.41
CA VAL A 46 -12.82 3.30 -33.63
C VAL A 46 -11.69 2.47 -33.01
N ARG A 47 -12.00 1.27 -32.49
CA ARG A 47 -11.00 0.33 -31.96
C ARG A 47 -10.02 -0.11 -33.03
N GLU A 48 -10.51 -0.55 -34.18
CA GLU A 48 -9.68 -1.00 -35.32
C GLU A 48 -8.75 0.11 -35.81
N LEU A 49 -9.26 1.34 -35.95
CA LEU A 49 -8.46 2.48 -36.38
C LEU A 49 -7.37 2.83 -35.35
N TYR A 50 -7.68 2.81 -34.05
CA TYR A 50 -6.70 3.07 -32.99
C TYR A 50 -5.61 1.98 -32.93
N GLN A 51 -5.96 0.72 -33.16
CA GLN A 51 -4.99 -0.38 -33.14
C GLN A 51 -4.08 -0.39 -34.37
N SER A 52 -4.62 -0.02 -35.54
CA SER A 52 -3.90 -0.12 -36.81
C SER A 52 -3.10 1.12 -37.20
N ARG A 53 -3.61 2.33 -36.87
CA ARG A 53 -3.13 3.56 -37.52
C ARG A 53 -3.00 4.78 -36.60
N VAL A 54 -3.90 4.95 -35.62
CA VAL A 54 -3.93 6.15 -34.76
C VAL A 54 -3.41 5.80 -33.36
N SER A 55 -2.29 6.38 -32.95
CA SER A 55 -1.68 6.09 -31.63
C SER A 55 -2.15 7.01 -30.50
N ASP A 56 -2.88 8.09 -30.83
CA ASP A 56 -3.40 9.04 -29.85
C ASP A 56 -4.60 8.47 -29.09
N VAL A 57 -4.42 8.26 -27.79
CA VAL A 57 -5.44 7.67 -26.92
C VAL A 57 -6.70 8.53 -26.81
N ARG A 58 -6.63 9.85 -27.11
CA ARG A 58 -7.80 10.74 -27.12
C ARG A 58 -8.88 10.28 -28.09
N PHE A 59 -8.49 9.53 -29.12
CA PHE A 59 -9.40 8.94 -30.09
C PHE A 59 -10.41 7.96 -29.45
N LEU A 60 -10.03 7.31 -28.35
CA LEU A 60 -10.89 6.37 -27.62
C LEU A 60 -11.88 7.07 -26.69
N ILE A 61 -11.61 8.31 -26.25
CA ILE A 61 -12.41 9.01 -25.23
C ILE A 61 -13.91 9.05 -25.58
N PRO A 62 -14.31 9.41 -26.82
CA PRO A 62 -15.71 9.45 -27.21
C PRO A 62 -16.46 8.12 -27.08
N VAL A 63 -15.76 6.98 -27.20
CA VAL A 63 -16.36 5.65 -27.22
C VAL A 63 -16.06 4.82 -25.97
N LEU A 64 -15.43 5.41 -24.94
CA LEU A 64 -14.97 4.71 -23.74
C LEU A 64 -16.05 3.81 -23.11
N ASN A 65 -17.29 4.30 -23.01
CA ASN A 65 -18.38 3.55 -22.38
C ASN A 65 -18.86 2.34 -23.19
N GLY A 66 -18.47 2.24 -24.46
CA GLY A 66 -18.72 1.06 -25.28
C GLY A 66 -17.55 0.06 -25.30
N LEU A 67 -16.39 0.41 -24.71
CA LEU A 67 -15.23 -0.47 -24.69
C LEU A 67 -15.36 -1.54 -23.59
N PRO A 68 -14.78 -2.74 -23.79
CA PRO A 68 -14.69 -3.72 -22.73
C PRO A 68 -13.77 -3.22 -21.60
N LYS A 69 -14.10 -3.58 -20.36
CA LYS A 69 -13.36 -3.19 -19.15
C LYS A 69 -11.84 -3.38 -19.28
N GLN A 70 -11.40 -4.50 -19.85
CA GLN A 70 -9.97 -4.80 -20.03
C GLN A 70 -9.25 -3.79 -20.92
N GLU A 71 -9.90 -3.28 -21.97
CA GLU A 71 -9.31 -2.29 -22.87
C GLU A 71 -9.25 -0.91 -22.24
N ILE A 72 -10.27 -0.55 -21.45
CA ILE A 72 -10.24 0.68 -20.66
C ILE A 72 -9.04 0.65 -19.72
N ILE A 73 -8.88 -0.44 -18.96
CA ILE A 73 -7.75 -0.63 -18.04
C ILE A 73 -6.42 -0.58 -18.78
N ALA A 74 -6.31 -1.20 -19.97
CA ALA A 74 -5.10 -1.15 -20.78
C ALA A 74 -4.77 0.26 -21.31
N ALA A 75 -5.80 1.09 -21.55
CA ALA A 75 -5.64 2.47 -21.99
C ALA A 75 -5.37 3.47 -20.84
N LEU A 76 -5.74 3.13 -19.60
CA LEU A 76 -5.59 4.01 -18.42
C LEU A 76 -4.20 4.66 -18.30
N PRO A 77 -3.06 3.96 -18.43
CA PRO A 77 -1.73 4.57 -18.30
C PRO A 77 -1.47 5.70 -19.31
N LYS A 78 -2.09 5.63 -20.50
CA LYS A 78 -2.01 6.71 -21.51
C LYS A 78 -3.02 7.82 -21.21
N LEU A 79 -4.25 7.46 -20.80
CA LEU A 79 -5.31 8.41 -20.48
C LEU A 79 -4.92 9.35 -19.34
N ILE A 80 -4.34 8.82 -18.26
CA ILE A 80 -3.98 9.64 -17.08
C ILE A 80 -2.77 10.57 -17.29
N LYS A 81 -2.04 10.41 -18.41
CA LYS A 81 -0.95 11.32 -18.81
C LYS A 81 -1.44 12.54 -19.58
N LEU A 82 -2.73 12.57 -19.94
CA LEU A 82 -3.33 13.73 -20.60
C LEU A 82 -3.46 14.92 -19.64
N ASN A 83 -3.89 16.06 -20.17
CA ASN A 83 -4.16 17.25 -19.37
C ASN A 83 -5.17 16.93 -18.25
N PRO A 84 -4.99 17.43 -17.01
CA PRO A 84 -5.89 17.15 -15.89
C PRO A 84 -7.39 17.40 -16.16
N ILE A 85 -7.72 18.40 -16.99
CA ILE A 85 -9.11 18.68 -17.39
C ILE A 85 -9.67 17.50 -18.20
N VAL A 86 -8.88 16.97 -19.14
CA VAL A 86 -9.25 15.81 -19.96
C VAL A 86 -9.33 14.54 -19.11
N VAL A 87 -8.40 14.35 -18.17
CA VAL A 87 -8.44 13.20 -17.24
C VAL A 87 -9.72 13.23 -16.39
N LYS A 88 -10.10 14.42 -15.91
CA LYS A 88 -11.35 14.59 -15.17
C LYS A 88 -12.58 14.25 -16.03
N GLU A 89 -12.61 14.71 -17.28
CA GLU A 89 -13.67 14.35 -18.22
C GLU A 89 -13.74 12.84 -18.46
N VAL A 90 -12.60 12.18 -18.65
CA VAL A 90 -12.51 10.72 -18.80
C VAL A 90 -13.10 10.01 -17.59
N PHE A 91 -12.75 10.42 -16.37
CA PHE A 91 -13.29 9.80 -15.15
C PHE A 91 -14.79 10.07 -14.99
N ASN A 92 -15.26 11.27 -15.30
CA ASN A 92 -16.68 11.58 -15.29
C ASN A 92 -17.47 10.77 -16.33
N ARG A 93 -16.87 10.48 -17.48
CA ARG A 93 -17.50 9.62 -18.50
C ARG A 93 -17.55 8.15 -18.03
N LEU A 94 -16.48 7.66 -17.40
CA LEU A 94 -16.37 6.29 -16.91
C LEU A 94 -17.17 6.02 -15.63
N VAL A 95 -17.36 7.01 -14.76
CA VAL A 95 -17.89 6.80 -13.40
C VAL A 95 -19.07 7.72 -13.07
N GLY A 96 -19.29 8.77 -13.85
CA GLY A 96 -20.38 9.70 -13.64
C GLY A 96 -21.74 9.09 -14.00
N SER A 97 -22.75 9.41 -13.19
CA SER A 97 -24.13 8.92 -13.29
C SER A 97 -24.91 9.45 -14.51
N HIS A 98 -24.23 9.96 -15.54
CA HIS A 98 -24.83 10.73 -16.63
C HIS A 98 -25.46 9.88 -17.74
N THR A 99 -25.32 8.56 -17.71
CA THR A 99 -25.96 7.68 -18.68
C THR A 99 -26.85 6.68 -17.96
N GLU A 100 -28.11 6.56 -18.38
CA GLU A 100 -29.04 5.48 -17.98
C GLU A 100 -28.50 4.08 -18.31
N HIS A 101 -27.37 4.02 -19.02
CA HIS A 101 -26.64 2.82 -19.38
C HIS A 101 -25.47 2.57 -18.39
N SER A 102 -25.33 1.33 -17.93
CA SER A 102 -24.28 0.93 -17.00
C SER A 102 -22.89 1.11 -17.64
N SER A 103 -22.05 1.93 -17.02
CA SER A 103 -20.64 2.02 -17.39
C SER A 103 -19.95 0.65 -17.29
N PRO A 104 -19.04 0.31 -18.22
CA PRO A 104 -18.28 -0.95 -18.19
C PRO A 104 -17.31 -1.05 -17.00
N ILE A 105 -17.07 0.05 -16.27
CA ILE A 105 -16.16 0.08 -15.12
C ILE A 105 -16.83 0.79 -13.94
N SER A 106 -16.77 0.18 -12.75
CA SER A 106 -17.26 0.80 -11.52
C SER A 106 -16.25 1.79 -10.92
N PRO A 107 -16.65 2.71 -10.02
CA PRO A 107 -15.69 3.55 -9.28
C PRO A 107 -14.61 2.71 -8.58
N THR A 108 -15.01 1.59 -8.00
CA THR A 108 -14.13 0.61 -7.35
C THR A 108 -13.09 0.09 -8.32
N ASP A 109 -13.54 -0.42 -9.46
CA ASP A 109 -12.66 -0.99 -10.49
C ASP A 109 -11.66 0.03 -11.01
N LEU A 110 -12.11 1.27 -11.26
CA LEU A 110 -11.23 2.33 -11.74
C LEU A 110 -10.12 2.63 -10.73
N LEU A 111 -10.49 2.83 -9.46
CA LEU A 111 -9.51 3.20 -8.44
C LEU A 111 -8.54 2.04 -8.17
N VAL A 112 -9.02 0.79 -8.17
CA VAL A 112 -8.16 -0.39 -8.08
C VAL A 112 -7.22 -0.49 -9.28
N ALA A 113 -7.74 -0.30 -10.50
CA ALA A 113 -6.94 -0.35 -11.72
C ALA A 113 -5.82 0.70 -11.72
N LEU A 114 -6.07 1.91 -11.21
CA LEU A 114 -5.04 2.94 -11.04
C LEU A 114 -3.89 2.48 -10.12
N HIS A 115 -4.20 1.76 -9.05
CA HIS A 115 -3.21 1.26 -8.10
C HIS A 115 -2.38 0.09 -8.63
N THR A 116 -2.89 -0.62 -9.64
CA THR A 116 -2.24 -1.77 -10.27
C THR A 116 -1.55 -1.42 -11.59
N ILE A 117 -1.46 -0.13 -11.95
CA ILE A 117 -0.72 0.29 -13.14
C ILE A 117 0.75 -0.11 -12.98
N ASP A 118 1.26 -0.80 -14.00
CA ASP A 118 2.68 -1.15 -14.12
C ASP A 118 3.56 0.11 -13.98
N PRO A 119 4.48 0.16 -12.99
CA PRO A 119 5.39 1.29 -12.80
C PRO A 119 6.23 1.65 -14.02
N ASN A 120 6.47 0.70 -14.94
CA ASN A 120 7.20 0.95 -16.19
C ASN A 120 6.35 1.69 -17.24
N LYS A 121 5.01 1.57 -17.15
CA LYS A 121 4.09 2.21 -18.10
C LYS A 121 3.69 3.61 -17.66
N CYS A 122 3.64 3.87 -16.36
CA CYS A 122 3.28 5.19 -15.82
C CYS A 122 4.01 5.48 -14.52
N GLU A 123 4.55 6.70 -14.41
CA GLU A 123 5.21 7.14 -13.19
C GLU A 123 4.22 7.31 -12.02
N LEU A 124 4.70 6.99 -10.82
CA LEU A 124 3.90 7.01 -9.59
C LEU A 124 3.27 8.38 -9.31
N LYS A 125 3.95 9.48 -9.67
CA LYS A 125 3.43 10.85 -9.50
C LYS A 125 2.17 11.11 -10.32
N THR A 126 2.13 10.60 -11.55
CA THR A 126 0.94 10.72 -12.42
C THR A 126 -0.21 9.90 -11.86
N VAL A 127 0.05 8.68 -11.38
CA VAL A 127 -0.97 7.86 -10.69
C VAL A 127 -1.52 8.57 -9.45
N ILE A 128 -0.66 9.18 -8.63
CA ILE A 128 -1.08 9.96 -7.44
C ILE A 128 -2.01 11.12 -7.82
N LYS A 129 -1.74 11.83 -8.92
CA LYS A 129 -2.62 12.90 -9.40
C LYS A 129 -3.97 12.34 -9.84
N ALA A 130 -3.96 11.24 -10.59
CA ALA A 130 -5.17 10.56 -11.03
C ALA A 130 -6.03 10.08 -9.85
N THR A 131 -5.45 9.39 -8.86
CA THR A 131 -6.22 8.96 -7.67
C THR A 131 -6.77 10.14 -6.89
N SER A 132 -6.04 11.27 -6.84
CA SER A 132 -6.55 12.51 -6.22
C SER A 132 -7.78 13.09 -6.92
N LEU A 133 -7.86 12.96 -8.25
CA LEU A 133 -9.08 13.33 -9.00
C LEU A 133 -10.26 12.42 -8.65
N CYS A 134 -10.04 11.11 -8.50
CA CYS A 134 -11.08 10.20 -8.02
C CYS A 134 -11.62 10.64 -6.66
N PHE A 135 -10.74 10.92 -5.69
CA PHE A 135 -11.15 11.37 -4.36
C PHE A 135 -11.87 12.74 -4.32
N ALA A 136 -11.72 13.56 -5.37
CA ALA A 136 -12.48 14.81 -5.50
C ALA A 136 -13.95 14.56 -5.86
N GLU A 137 -14.26 13.43 -6.51
CA GLU A 137 -15.61 13.04 -6.94
C GLU A 137 -16.35 12.29 -5.81
N LYS A 138 -16.67 13.00 -4.73
CA LYS A 138 -17.27 12.45 -3.50
C LYS A 138 -18.60 11.72 -3.69
N GLN A 139 -19.32 12.00 -4.78
CA GLN A 139 -20.56 11.31 -5.13
C GLN A 139 -20.30 9.89 -5.64
N ALA A 140 -19.17 9.67 -6.32
CA ALA A 140 -18.78 8.35 -6.81
C ALA A 140 -17.98 7.55 -5.77
N TYR A 141 -17.15 8.23 -4.98
CA TYR A 141 -16.26 7.61 -3.99
C TYR A 141 -16.75 7.83 -2.57
N THR A 142 -17.88 7.20 -2.24
CA THR A 142 -18.46 7.21 -0.90
C THR A 142 -17.66 6.38 0.11
N GLN A 143 -18.05 6.44 1.37
CA GLN A 143 -17.45 5.66 2.45
C GLN A 143 -17.46 4.15 2.13
N GLU A 144 -18.58 3.63 1.63
CA GLU A 144 -18.79 2.21 1.31
C GLU A 144 -17.89 1.79 0.14
N ILE A 145 -17.87 2.59 -0.92
CA ILE A 145 -17.04 2.33 -2.11
C ILE A 145 -15.56 2.31 -1.72
N LEU A 146 -15.10 3.27 -0.93
CA LEU A 146 -13.70 3.32 -0.49
C LEU A 146 -13.33 2.14 0.43
N ALA A 147 -14.25 1.67 1.28
CA ALA A 147 -14.04 0.46 2.06
C ALA A 147 -13.84 -0.77 1.16
N ILE A 148 -14.66 -0.91 0.11
CA ILE A 148 -14.52 -1.99 -0.88
C ILE A 148 -13.19 -1.88 -1.62
N VAL A 149 -12.79 -0.68 -2.05
CA VAL A 149 -11.49 -0.45 -2.72
C VAL A 149 -10.34 -0.87 -1.81
N ILE A 150 -10.31 -0.41 -0.55
CA ILE A 150 -9.24 -0.75 0.40
C ILE A 150 -9.20 -2.28 0.61
N GLN A 151 -10.35 -2.91 0.76
CA GLN A 151 -10.45 -4.37 0.93
C GLN A 151 -9.86 -5.10 -0.28
N GLN A 152 -10.21 -4.70 -1.51
CA GLN A 152 -9.66 -5.31 -2.72
C GLN A 152 -8.15 -5.09 -2.86
N LEU A 153 -7.67 -3.87 -2.60
CA LEU A 153 -6.23 -3.55 -2.71
C LEU A 153 -5.37 -4.34 -1.70
N MET A 154 -5.90 -4.61 -0.49
CA MET A 154 -5.22 -5.41 0.52
C MET A 154 -5.06 -6.88 0.12
N GLU A 155 -5.92 -7.40 -0.76
CA GLU A 155 -5.82 -8.78 -1.26
C GLU A 155 -4.81 -8.95 -2.40
N ILE A 156 -4.35 -7.87 -3.02
CA ILE A 156 -3.38 -7.91 -4.12
C ILE A 156 -1.98 -8.23 -3.58
N THR A 157 -1.30 -9.17 -4.23
CA THR A 157 0.08 -9.57 -3.91
C THR A 157 0.97 -9.42 -5.16
N PRO A 158 2.08 -8.65 -5.10
CA PRO A 158 2.52 -7.82 -3.97
C PRO A 158 1.57 -6.64 -3.70
N LEU A 159 1.53 -6.16 -2.45
CA LEU A 159 0.70 -5.00 -2.07
C LEU A 159 0.94 -3.79 -2.98
N PRO A 160 -0.12 -3.09 -3.43
CA PRO A 160 0.05 -1.88 -4.23
C PRO A 160 0.76 -0.78 -3.44
N THR A 161 1.75 -0.14 -4.06
CA THR A 161 2.60 0.87 -3.40
C THR A 161 1.79 2.05 -2.82
N LEU A 162 0.65 2.40 -3.42
CA LEU A 162 -0.20 3.51 -2.98
C LEU A 162 -1.29 3.12 -1.98
N LEU A 163 -1.38 1.84 -1.58
CA LEU A 163 -2.44 1.34 -0.68
C LEU A 163 -2.60 2.21 0.57
N MET A 164 -1.52 2.42 1.32
CA MET A 164 -1.60 3.19 2.57
C MET A 164 -1.91 4.67 2.35
N ARG A 165 -1.54 5.24 1.21
CA ARG A 165 -1.96 6.60 0.84
C ARG A 165 -3.48 6.66 0.72
N THR A 166 -4.08 5.69 0.04
CA THR A 166 -5.54 5.57 -0.12
C THR A 166 -6.22 5.33 1.22
N VAL A 167 -5.69 4.46 2.08
CA VAL A 167 -6.21 4.25 3.45
C VAL A 167 -6.24 5.56 4.24
N ILE A 168 -5.13 6.30 4.29
CA ILE A 168 -5.01 7.56 5.03
C ILE A 168 -5.94 8.63 4.45
N GLN A 169 -6.03 8.72 3.12
CA GLN A 169 -6.89 9.69 2.44
C GLN A 169 -8.38 9.38 2.68
N SER A 170 -8.78 8.11 2.60
CA SER A 170 -10.14 7.67 2.94
C SER A 170 -10.50 7.99 4.38
N LEU A 171 -9.60 7.78 5.35
CA LEU A 171 -9.84 8.17 6.75
C LEU A 171 -9.99 9.68 6.93
N SER A 172 -9.20 10.47 6.19
CA SER A 172 -9.28 11.93 6.25
C SER A 172 -10.62 12.46 5.75
N LEU A 173 -11.22 11.78 4.77
CA LEU A 173 -12.54 12.13 4.23
C LEU A 173 -13.70 11.54 5.04
N TYR A 174 -13.52 10.32 5.54
CA TYR A 174 -14.56 9.53 6.23
C TYR A 174 -14.01 8.93 7.53
N PRO A 175 -13.96 9.70 8.63
CA PRO A 175 -13.40 9.24 9.91
C PRO A 175 -14.11 8.01 10.50
N ARG A 176 -15.36 7.76 10.12
CA ARG A 176 -16.13 6.58 10.54
C ARG A 176 -15.50 5.25 10.08
N LEU A 177 -14.57 5.28 9.13
CA LEU A 177 -13.81 4.10 8.70
C LEU A 177 -12.75 3.65 9.70
N ILE A 178 -12.51 4.37 10.81
CA ILE A 178 -11.40 4.06 11.73
C ILE A 178 -11.39 2.61 12.21
N GLY A 179 -12.54 2.05 12.62
CA GLY A 179 -12.63 0.66 13.07
C GLY A 179 -12.34 -0.35 11.95
N PHE A 180 -12.87 -0.10 10.76
CA PHE A 180 -12.54 -0.91 9.56
C PHE A 180 -11.04 -0.85 9.24
N VAL A 181 -10.43 0.33 9.30
CA VAL A 181 -9.01 0.50 9.03
C VAL A 181 -8.15 -0.19 10.07
N MET A 182 -8.52 -0.20 11.36
CA MET A 182 -7.77 -0.97 12.36
C MET A 182 -7.70 -2.46 12.00
N ASN A 183 -8.81 -3.05 11.53
CA ASN A 183 -8.82 -4.43 11.05
C ASN A 183 -7.95 -4.63 9.80
N VAL A 184 -7.93 -3.66 8.88
CA VAL A 184 -7.02 -3.66 7.72
C VAL A 184 -5.57 -3.65 8.19
N LEU A 185 -5.19 -2.77 9.12
CA LEU A 185 -3.82 -2.70 9.64
C LEU A 185 -3.39 -4.01 10.30
N GLN A 186 -4.26 -4.63 11.12
CA GLN A 186 -3.98 -5.94 11.73
C GLN A 186 -3.72 -7.03 10.66
N ARG A 187 -4.52 -7.06 9.59
CA ARG A 187 -4.30 -7.99 8.47
C ARG A 187 -3.00 -7.70 7.71
N LEU A 188 -2.60 -6.44 7.60
CA LEU A 188 -1.32 -6.06 6.97
C LEU A 188 -0.10 -6.54 7.78
N ILE A 189 -0.22 -6.67 9.11
CA ILE A 189 0.81 -7.29 9.95
C ILE A 189 1.00 -8.75 9.55
N LEU A 190 -0.08 -9.51 9.35
CA LEU A 190 -0.01 -10.92 8.90
C LEU A 190 0.64 -11.04 7.51
N LYS A 191 0.46 -10.03 6.64
CA LYS A 191 1.11 -9.94 5.33
C LYS A 191 2.55 -9.40 5.39
N GLN A 192 3.11 -9.19 6.58
CA GLN A 192 4.47 -8.69 6.80
C GLN A 192 4.75 -7.39 6.03
N VAL A 193 3.85 -6.41 6.18
CA VAL A 193 3.89 -5.12 5.46
C VAL A 193 5.23 -4.39 5.52
N TRP A 194 6.03 -4.61 6.57
CA TRP A 194 7.39 -4.08 6.73
C TRP A 194 8.38 -4.52 5.64
N LYS A 195 8.11 -5.62 4.93
CA LYS A 195 8.93 -6.04 3.77
C LYS A 195 8.87 -5.05 2.60
N GLN A 196 7.85 -4.19 2.55
CA GLN A 196 7.67 -3.20 1.51
C GLN A 196 7.80 -1.78 2.07
N LYS A 197 9.00 -1.20 1.98
CA LYS A 197 9.37 0.10 2.58
C LYS A 197 8.30 1.19 2.43
N LYS A 198 7.81 1.45 1.21
CA LYS A 198 6.82 2.51 0.95
C LYS A 198 5.47 2.25 1.61
N VAL A 199 5.02 0.99 1.64
CA VAL A 199 3.77 0.61 2.28
C VAL A 199 3.94 0.68 3.80
N TRP A 200 5.08 0.25 4.31
CA TRP A 200 5.44 0.31 5.73
C TRP A 200 5.49 1.75 6.28
N GLU A 201 6.14 2.66 5.58
CA GLU A 201 6.13 4.09 5.94
C GLU A 201 4.69 4.64 6.03
N GLY A 202 3.82 4.21 5.12
CA GLY A 202 2.40 4.54 5.16
C GLY A 202 1.66 3.89 6.34
N PHE A 203 2.00 2.66 6.70
CA PHE A 203 1.46 1.95 7.86
C PHE A 203 1.76 2.72 9.16
N ILE A 204 3.01 3.11 9.36
CA ILE A 204 3.46 3.90 10.53
C ILE A 204 2.69 5.22 10.60
N LYS A 205 2.63 5.97 9.49
CA LYS A 205 1.89 7.24 9.41
C LYS A 205 0.41 7.08 9.70
N CYS A 206 -0.20 5.97 9.27
CA CYS A 206 -1.60 5.68 9.58
C CYS A 206 -1.78 5.45 11.08
N CYS A 207 -0.94 4.61 11.70
CA CYS A 207 -0.99 4.37 13.14
C CYS A 207 -0.80 5.66 13.95
N GLN A 208 0.12 6.52 13.53
CA GLN A 208 0.37 7.81 14.17
C GLN A 208 -0.85 8.75 14.11
N ARG A 209 -1.62 8.73 13.01
CA ARG A 209 -2.81 9.59 12.83
C ARG A 209 -4.05 9.07 13.54
N THR A 210 -4.09 7.79 13.87
CA THR A 210 -5.26 7.14 14.49
C THR A 210 -5.00 6.75 15.93
N LYS A 211 -4.16 7.53 16.65
CA LYS A 211 -4.04 7.39 18.10
C LYS A 211 -5.34 7.85 18.77
N PRO A 212 -5.80 7.19 19.85
CA PRO A 212 -5.20 6.02 20.50
C PRO A 212 -5.62 4.67 19.88
N GLN A 213 -6.52 4.65 18.90
CA GLN A 213 -7.11 3.42 18.35
C GLN A 213 -6.08 2.45 17.75
N SER A 214 -4.95 2.97 17.26
CA SER A 214 -3.85 2.17 16.70
C SER A 214 -3.01 1.44 17.73
N PHE A 215 -3.09 1.76 19.03
CA PHE A 215 -2.19 1.17 20.03
C PHE A 215 -2.32 -0.35 20.11
N GLN A 216 -3.54 -0.89 20.04
CA GLN A 216 -3.75 -2.34 20.00
C GLN A 216 -3.15 -3.00 18.75
N VAL A 217 -3.08 -2.27 17.63
CA VAL A 217 -2.44 -2.75 16.41
C VAL A 217 -0.91 -2.76 16.58
N LEU A 218 -0.35 -1.71 17.17
CA LEU A 218 1.09 -1.61 17.42
C LEU A 218 1.60 -2.70 18.36
N LEU A 219 0.82 -3.06 19.39
CA LEU A 219 1.18 -4.14 20.32
C LEU A 219 1.16 -5.55 19.68
N GLN A 220 0.57 -5.71 18.49
CA GLN A 220 0.59 -6.97 17.72
C GLN A 220 1.83 -7.10 16.81
N LEU A 221 2.64 -6.05 16.68
CA LEU A 221 3.86 -6.10 15.88
C LEU A 221 4.91 -6.98 16.57
N PRO A 222 5.74 -7.70 15.79
CA PRO A 222 6.93 -8.31 16.36
C PRO A 222 7.89 -7.22 16.88
N ALA A 223 8.66 -7.56 17.91
CA ALA A 223 9.53 -6.62 18.62
C ALA A 223 10.45 -5.78 17.72
N PRO A 224 11.15 -6.34 16.70
CA PRO A 224 11.99 -5.54 15.82
C PRO A 224 11.21 -4.47 15.04
N GLN A 225 9.99 -4.80 14.60
CA GLN A 225 9.14 -3.88 13.86
C GLN A 225 8.57 -2.80 14.77
N LEU A 226 8.20 -3.14 16.01
CA LEU A 226 7.76 -2.13 16.97
C LEU A 226 8.89 -1.14 17.28
N ALA A 227 10.12 -1.62 17.47
CA ALA A 227 11.28 -0.75 17.67
C ALA A 227 11.45 0.23 16.49
N ASP A 228 11.38 -0.28 15.25
CA ASP A 228 11.46 0.55 14.03
C ASP A 228 10.31 1.57 13.94
N VAL A 229 9.08 1.22 14.36
CA VAL A 229 7.98 2.20 14.46
C VAL A 229 8.34 3.33 15.43
N LEU A 230 8.86 3.01 16.61
CA LEU A 230 9.19 4.00 17.64
C LEU A 230 10.39 4.86 17.26
N GLU A 231 11.32 4.35 16.47
CA GLU A 231 12.43 5.12 15.91
C GLU A 231 11.95 6.12 14.84
N ASN A 232 11.08 5.66 13.92
CA ASN A 232 10.53 6.51 12.85
C ASN A 232 9.42 7.46 13.33
N SER A 233 8.79 7.20 14.47
CA SER A 233 7.73 8.04 15.06
C SER A 233 7.85 8.07 16.59
N PRO A 234 8.84 8.80 17.14
CA PRO A 234 9.11 8.85 18.58
C PRO A 234 7.93 9.35 19.42
N ASP A 235 7.07 10.16 18.84
CA ASP A 235 5.83 10.67 19.45
C ASP A 235 4.79 9.58 19.73
N LEU A 236 4.99 8.34 19.25
CA LEU A 236 4.18 7.18 19.64
C LEU A 236 4.63 6.57 20.98
N ARG A 237 5.87 6.78 21.41
CA ARG A 237 6.48 6.05 22.52
C ARG A 237 5.77 6.30 23.84
N GLN A 238 5.68 7.55 24.27
CA GLN A 238 5.07 7.91 25.55
C GLN A 238 3.57 7.54 25.60
N PRO A 239 2.74 7.90 24.60
CA PRO A 239 1.32 7.53 24.62
C PRO A 239 1.07 6.02 24.61
N LEU A 240 1.89 5.25 23.88
CA LEU A 240 1.77 3.78 23.86
C LEU A 240 2.17 3.17 25.21
N HIS A 241 3.21 3.70 25.85
CA HIS A 241 3.62 3.30 27.18
C HIS A 241 2.54 3.59 28.24
N GLU A 242 1.99 4.80 28.25
CA GLU A 242 0.87 5.18 29.14
C GLU A 242 -0.36 4.28 28.94
N HIS A 243 -0.66 3.92 27.68
CA HIS A 243 -1.74 2.98 27.36
C HIS A 243 -1.51 1.59 27.96
N VAL A 244 -0.29 1.05 27.88
CA VAL A 244 0.05 -0.25 28.50
C VAL A 244 0.01 -0.17 30.02
N LEU A 245 0.43 0.94 30.63
CA LEU A 245 0.33 1.13 32.09
C LEU A 245 -1.11 1.17 32.58
N SER A 246 -2.07 1.54 31.73
CA SER A 246 -3.50 1.50 32.08
C SER A 246 -4.09 0.09 32.13
N PHE A 247 -3.35 -0.93 31.67
CA PHE A 247 -3.82 -2.32 31.64
C PHE A 247 -3.75 -3.00 33.01
N THR A 248 -4.69 -3.92 33.24
CA THR A 248 -4.64 -4.84 34.38
C THR A 248 -3.43 -5.77 34.26
N ASP A 249 -3.00 -6.36 35.39
CA ASP A 249 -1.88 -7.32 35.39
C ASP A 249 -2.12 -8.49 34.42
N THR A 250 -3.37 -8.97 34.35
CA THR A 250 -3.78 -10.02 33.41
C THR A 250 -3.63 -9.62 31.96
N GLN A 251 -3.97 -8.37 31.60
CA GLN A 251 -3.82 -7.86 30.23
C GLN A 251 -2.35 -7.68 29.87
N ARG A 252 -1.52 -7.19 30.80
CA ARG A 252 -0.07 -7.05 30.59
C ARG A 252 0.62 -8.38 30.37
N ALA A 253 0.16 -9.45 31.00
CA ALA A 253 0.70 -10.80 30.82
C ALA A 253 0.54 -11.36 29.39
N TYR A 254 -0.41 -10.84 28.59
CA TYR A 254 -0.57 -11.23 27.18
C TYR A 254 0.35 -10.48 26.22
N ILE A 255 1.08 -9.46 26.70
CA ILE A 255 2.03 -8.72 25.87
C ILE A 255 3.36 -9.50 25.86
N PRO A 256 3.93 -9.82 24.68
CA PRO A 256 5.22 -10.50 24.61
C PRO A 256 6.32 -9.75 25.37
N GLN A 257 7.14 -10.46 26.14
CA GLN A 257 8.23 -9.86 26.93
C GLN A 257 9.15 -8.95 26.08
N PRO A 258 9.59 -9.34 24.86
CA PRO A 258 10.46 -8.47 24.06
C PRO A 258 9.79 -7.15 23.64
N VAL A 259 8.45 -7.11 23.56
CA VAL A 259 7.69 -5.88 23.30
C VAL A 259 7.66 -5.01 24.57
N MET A 260 7.46 -5.62 25.74
CA MET A 260 7.51 -4.91 27.02
C MET A 260 8.89 -4.29 27.28
N ASP A 261 9.97 -5.02 26.99
CA ASP A 261 11.35 -4.52 27.16
C ASP A 261 11.61 -3.28 26.30
N ILE A 262 11.08 -3.23 25.07
CA ILE A 262 11.18 -2.06 24.19
C ILE A 262 10.42 -0.86 24.76
N LEU A 263 9.24 -1.08 25.35
CA LEU A 263 8.37 -0.01 25.85
C LEU A 263 8.86 0.55 27.19
N MET A 264 9.23 -0.32 28.12
CA MET A 264 9.72 0.06 29.45
C MET A 264 11.16 0.60 29.41
N GLY A 265 11.86 0.39 28.29
CA GLY A 265 13.32 0.48 28.23
C GLY A 265 13.91 -0.78 28.85
N ALA A 266 15.02 -1.28 28.29
CA ALA A 266 15.75 -2.35 28.94
C ALA A 266 15.97 -1.94 30.41
N PRO A 267 15.76 -2.82 31.40
CA PRO A 267 16.24 -2.54 32.74
C PRO A 267 17.71 -2.17 32.55
N THR A 268 18.05 -0.93 32.87
CA THR A 268 19.45 -0.57 33.00
C THR A 268 19.89 -1.38 34.20
N THR A 269 20.37 -2.60 33.97
CA THR A 269 21.32 -3.20 34.88
C THR A 269 22.50 -2.24 34.84
N GLN A 270 22.42 -1.21 35.68
CA GLN A 270 23.60 -0.71 36.35
C GLN A 270 24.14 -1.95 37.05
N PHE A 271 24.97 -2.72 36.35
CA PHE A 271 26.08 -3.33 37.03
C PHE A 271 26.83 -2.12 37.58
N GLU A 272 26.49 -1.72 38.80
CA GLU A 272 27.47 -1.08 39.65
C GLU A 272 28.67 -2.01 39.55
N GLU A 273 29.72 -1.56 38.85
CA GLU A 273 31.04 -2.13 39.01
C GLU A 273 31.30 -2.08 40.51
N PHE A 274 31.04 -3.19 41.19
CA PHE A 274 31.61 -3.41 42.50
C PHE A 274 33.12 -3.36 42.26
N SER A 275 33.69 -2.20 42.60
CA SER A 275 35.12 -1.99 42.60
C SER A 275 35.70 -3.03 43.56
N VAL A 276 36.23 -4.11 42.99
CA VAL A 276 36.97 -5.12 43.74
C VAL A 276 38.14 -4.37 44.35
N LYS A 277 38.07 -4.10 45.66
CA LYS A 277 39.21 -3.57 46.40
C LYS A 277 40.38 -4.51 46.11
N GLN A 278 41.45 -3.96 45.53
CA GLN A 278 42.70 -4.68 45.36
C GLN A 278 43.08 -5.31 46.70
N GLU A 279 43.26 -6.63 46.71
CA GLU A 279 43.83 -7.32 47.85
C GLU A 279 45.24 -6.77 48.11
N PRO A 280 45.63 -6.55 49.37
CA PRO A 280 46.98 -6.11 49.68
C PRO A 280 47.97 -7.21 49.29
N SER A 281 48.87 -6.89 48.37
CA SER A 281 50.03 -7.74 48.02
C SER A 281 50.84 -8.06 49.28
N SER A 282 51.10 -9.34 49.51
CA SER A 282 52.01 -9.81 50.54
C SER A 282 53.44 -9.29 50.32
N PRO A 283 54.26 -9.06 51.37
CA PRO A 283 55.64 -8.59 51.24
C PRO A 283 56.57 -9.66 50.64
N PRO A 284 57.71 -9.28 50.04
CA PRO A 284 58.53 -10.18 49.21
C PRO A 284 59.37 -11.23 49.96
N ASP A 285 59.45 -11.22 51.29
CA ASP A 285 60.45 -12.00 52.04
C ASP A 285 59.84 -13.10 52.93
N LEU A 286 59.20 -14.09 52.31
CA LEU A 286 58.91 -15.37 52.95
C LEU A 286 59.38 -16.52 52.05
N THR A 287 60.64 -16.92 52.24
CA THR A 287 61.16 -18.19 51.70
C THR A 287 60.57 -19.35 52.50
N ILE A 288 59.74 -20.16 51.85
CA ILE A 288 59.23 -21.42 52.41
C ILE A 288 60.26 -22.51 52.07
N ASP A 289 60.91 -23.06 53.09
CA ASP A 289 61.76 -24.25 52.97
C ASP A 289 60.90 -25.45 52.55
N ILE A 290 61.10 -25.92 51.31
CA ILE A 290 60.46 -27.14 50.79
C ILE A 290 61.23 -28.34 51.34
N LYS A 291 60.63 -29.08 52.27
CA LYS A 291 61.05 -30.44 52.61
C LYS A 291 60.51 -31.40 51.54
N GLU A 292 61.38 -32.20 50.94
CA GLU A 292 61.00 -33.29 50.02
C GLU A 292 60.16 -34.34 50.77
N GLU A 293 58.99 -34.68 50.20
CA GLU A 293 58.20 -35.86 50.60
C GLU A 293 58.63 -37.10 49.80
N PRO A 294 58.53 -38.31 50.37
CA PRO A 294 59.02 -39.54 49.74
C PRO A 294 58.11 -40.01 48.60
N GLN A 295 58.71 -40.58 47.55
CA GLN A 295 58.02 -41.27 46.46
C GLN A 295 57.24 -42.49 47.01
N GLU A 296 55.92 -42.51 46.77
CA GLU A 296 55.11 -43.72 46.90
C GLU A 296 54.89 -44.39 45.53
N ASP A 297 54.92 -45.72 45.59
CA ASP A 297 55.05 -46.67 44.50
C ASP A 297 53.87 -46.72 43.52
N VAL A 298 54.20 -47.07 42.27
CA VAL A 298 53.31 -47.27 41.13
C VAL A 298 52.46 -48.53 41.31
N GLU A 299 51.13 -48.38 41.35
CA GLU A 299 50.18 -49.50 41.30
C GLU A 299 49.77 -49.82 39.84
N PRO A 300 49.76 -51.11 39.40
CA PRO A 300 49.58 -51.46 38.00
C PRO A 300 48.10 -51.58 37.57
N ALA A 301 47.84 -51.30 36.29
CA ALA A 301 46.51 -51.29 35.69
C ALA A 301 45.84 -52.70 35.60
N PRO A 302 44.50 -52.82 35.64
CA PRO A 302 43.80 -54.10 35.62
C PRO A 302 43.70 -54.71 34.21
N PRO A 303 43.64 -56.05 34.08
CA PRO A 303 43.62 -56.75 32.80
C PRO A 303 42.20 -57.10 32.32
N GLY A 304 41.93 -56.95 31.02
CA GLY A 304 40.84 -57.68 30.33
C GLY A 304 39.78 -56.87 29.57
N MET A 305 40.19 -56.13 28.53
CA MET A 305 39.32 -55.84 27.38
C MET A 305 40.13 -56.03 26.10
N GLU A 306 40.02 -57.23 25.52
CA GLU A 306 40.08 -57.40 24.05
C GLU A 306 38.72 -57.02 23.46
#